data_AF-A0A1F3A7A9-F1
#
_entry.id   AF-A0A1F3A7A9-F1
#
_cell.length_a   1.000
_cell.length_b   1.000
_cell.length_c   1.000
_cell.angle_alpha   90.00
_cell.angle_beta   90.00
_cell.angle_gamma   90.00
#
_symmetry.space_group_name_H-M   'P 1'
#
loop_
_entity.id
_entity.type
_entity.pdbx_description
1 polymer ?
#
loop_
_entity_poly.entity_id
_entity_poly.type
_entity_poly.pdbx_seq_one_letter_code
_entity_poly.pdbx_strand_id
1 'polypeptide(L)'
;MNAAALALFSLVAVLGAGLSGYAAGAYFKRMSSDDAARAVRELFTSLAPDAGEETRTRQMLQLDILLSAANVISLANVFNVVLVAWLLMREDGDLTVFSWAFVIALMSIFHGAEVLVLSAKPISPERAQRKILRILRNVTIFGAVWGSAGFLFIDDIASRNSLVVLLALIGTAAGGAASMAVLPQASLAFVAAIGGPAFFRLLTMGDGEHAVVAAYQVSLIFVLGAVSHGVYDTVIRRATVGEAAAAVQAPTAPRKAAGATRA
;
A
#
# COMPACT_ATOMS: atom_id res chain seq x y z
N MET A 1 -12.16 20.93 -28.79
CA MET A 1 -10.85 21.48 -28.37
C MET A 1 -9.97 21.57 -29.62
N ASN A 2 -9.24 22.67 -29.88
CA ASN A 2 -8.40 22.72 -31.09
C ASN A 2 -7.13 21.87 -30.91
N ALA A 3 -6.54 21.40 -32.02
CA ALA A 3 -5.37 20.50 -31.99
C ALA A 3 -4.17 21.08 -31.21
N ALA A 4 -4.03 22.41 -31.18
CA ALA A 4 -2.99 23.10 -30.42
C ALA A 4 -3.18 22.97 -28.90
N ALA A 5 -4.42 23.03 -28.41
CA ALA A 5 -4.74 22.83 -27.00
C ALA A 5 -4.50 21.37 -26.55
N LEU A 6 -4.84 20.39 -27.39
CA LEU A 6 -4.54 18.98 -27.16
C LEU A 6 -3.03 18.69 -27.11
N ALA A 7 -2.25 19.29 -28.03
CA ALA A 7 -0.80 19.15 -28.04
C ALA A 7 -0.14 19.81 -26.81
N LEU A 8 -0.64 20.98 -26.40
CA LEU A 8 -0.15 21.68 -25.20
C LEU A 8 -0.48 20.89 -23.92
N PHE A 9 -1.69 20.35 -23.79
CA PHE A 9 -2.07 19.50 -22.66
C PHE A 9 -1.24 18.21 -22.61
N SER A 10 -1.05 17.55 -23.75
CA SER A 10 -0.20 16.36 -23.86
C SER A 10 1.24 16.67 -23.47
N LEU A 11 1.78 17.81 -23.91
CA LEU A 11 3.12 18.27 -23.53
C LEU A 11 3.22 18.55 -22.03
N VAL A 12 2.25 19.25 -21.43
CA VAL A 12 2.21 19.54 -20.00
C VAL A 12 2.07 18.25 -19.18
N ALA A 13 1.30 17.28 -19.64
CA ALA A 13 1.15 15.99 -18.99
C ALA A 13 2.43 15.14 -19.08
N VAL A 14 3.08 15.09 -20.25
CA VAL A 14 4.37 14.42 -20.44
C VAL A 14 5.46 15.10 -19.61
N LEU A 15 5.48 16.43 -19.56
CA LEU A 15 6.40 17.19 -18.72
C LEU A 15 6.08 17.02 -17.24
N GLY A 16 4.82 16.92 -16.84
CA GLY A 16 4.38 16.69 -15.47
C GLY A 16 4.71 15.28 -14.99
N ALA A 17 4.50 14.27 -15.82
CA ALA A 17 4.96 12.90 -15.58
C ALA A 17 6.50 12.82 -15.58
N GLY A 18 7.15 13.56 -16.47
CA GLY A 18 8.60 13.71 -16.53
C GLY A 18 9.19 14.42 -15.31
N LEU A 19 8.53 15.45 -14.78
CA LEU A 19 8.90 16.22 -13.59
C LEU A 19 8.63 15.43 -12.31
N SER A 20 7.52 14.70 -12.26
CA SER A 20 7.19 13.79 -11.14
C SER A 20 8.15 12.60 -11.13
N GLY A 21 8.44 12.03 -12.31
CA GLY A 21 9.48 11.04 -12.53
C GLY A 21 10.89 11.56 -12.26
N TYR A 22 11.17 12.84 -12.53
CA TYR A 22 12.43 13.50 -12.21
C TYR A 22 12.53 13.84 -10.73
N ALA A 23 11.45 14.21 -10.04
CA ALA A 23 11.43 14.47 -8.60
C ALA A 23 11.54 13.16 -7.81
N ALA A 24 10.81 12.12 -8.21
CA ALA A 24 11.01 10.76 -7.75
C ALA A 24 12.43 10.29 -8.11
N GLY A 25 12.89 10.54 -9.33
CA GLY A 25 14.24 10.24 -9.79
C GLY A 25 15.33 11.00 -9.02
N ALA A 26 15.11 12.24 -8.61
CA ALA A 26 16.02 13.05 -7.82
C ALA A 26 16.03 12.62 -6.35
N TYR A 27 14.88 12.18 -5.83
CA TYR A 27 14.78 11.48 -4.55
C TYR A 27 15.55 10.14 -4.62
N PHE A 28 15.38 9.36 -5.69
CA PHE A 28 16.11 8.12 -5.96
C PHE A 28 17.58 8.32 -6.35
N LYS A 29 17.98 9.52 -6.78
CA LYS A 29 19.37 9.92 -7.09
C LYS A 29 20.10 10.46 -5.87
N ARG A 30 19.36 10.88 -4.83
CA ARG A 30 19.89 11.08 -3.47
C ARG A 30 20.09 9.76 -2.73
N MET A 31 19.31 8.73 -3.07
CA MET A 31 19.71 7.33 -2.92
C MET A 31 20.81 7.05 -3.95
N SER A 32 21.92 6.40 -3.61
CA SER A 32 22.80 5.90 -4.69
C SER A 32 22.05 4.80 -5.46
N SER A 33 22.40 4.52 -6.72
CA SER A 33 21.82 3.38 -7.46
C SER A 33 21.98 2.08 -6.69
N ASP A 34 23.05 1.99 -5.90
CA ASP A 34 23.35 0.87 -5.02
C ASP A 34 22.48 0.85 -3.77
N ASP A 35 21.95 2.00 -3.33
CA ASP A 35 20.99 2.11 -2.23
C ASP A 35 19.57 1.83 -2.69
N ALA A 36 19.18 2.20 -3.92
CA ALA A 36 17.90 1.81 -4.49
C ALA A 36 17.87 0.31 -4.82
N ALA A 37 18.94 -0.22 -5.41
CA ALA A 37 19.09 -1.64 -5.64
C ALA A 37 19.22 -2.42 -4.32
N ARG A 38 19.89 -1.88 -3.30
CA ARG A 38 19.85 -2.44 -1.94
C ARG A 38 18.46 -2.35 -1.34
N ALA A 39 17.75 -1.24 -1.43
CA ALA A 39 16.41 -1.09 -0.87
C ALA A 39 15.44 -2.08 -1.49
N VAL A 40 15.49 -2.31 -2.81
CA VAL A 40 14.71 -3.35 -3.51
C VAL A 40 15.15 -4.75 -3.09
N ARG A 41 16.47 -5.00 -2.94
CA ARG A 41 16.97 -6.31 -2.55
C ARG A 41 16.68 -6.64 -1.08
N GLU A 42 16.86 -5.67 -0.18
CA GLU A 42 16.45 -5.66 1.23
C GLU A 42 14.94 -5.78 1.39
N LEU A 43 14.18 -5.21 0.44
CA LEU A 43 12.75 -5.48 0.31
C LEU A 43 12.54 -7.01 0.26
N PHE A 44 13.14 -7.69 -0.69
CA PHE A 44 12.93 -9.13 -0.85
C PHE A 44 13.66 -9.99 0.20
N THR A 45 14.76 -9.53 0.80
CA THR A 45 15.55 -10.30 1.79
C THR A 45 15.15 -10.06 3.25
N SER A 46 14.45 -8.98 3.59
CA SER A 46 13.95 -8.70 4.95
C SER A 46 12.92 -9.73 5.46
N LEU A 47 12.44 -10.60 4.57
CA LEU A 47 11.58 -11.74 4.86
C LEU A 47 12.34 -13.07 4.93
N ALA A 48 13.67 -13.07 5.04
CA ALA A 48 14.46 -14.30 5.17
C ALA A 48 14.15 -15.03 6.50
N PRO A 49 14.02 -16.37 6.50
CA PRO A 49 13.63 -17.17 7.67
C PRO A 49 14.68 -17.22 8.79
N ASP A 50 15.93 -16.79 8.54
CA ASP A 50 17.04 -16.85 9.50
C ASP A 50 17.35 -15.48 10.13
N ALA A 51 16.30 -14.69 10.37
CA ALA A 51 16.44 -13.33 10.82
C ALA A 51 16.73 -13.25 12.32
N GLY A 52 17.73 -12.43 12.69
CA GLY A 52 18.13 -12.16 14.07
C GLY A 52 17.00 -11.57 14.92
N GLU A 53 17.23 -11.52 16.23
CA GLU A 53 16.25 -11.05 17.22
C GLU A 53 15.68 -9.67 16.89
N GLU A 54 16.50 -8.75 16.40
CA GLU A 54 16.09 -7.41 15.98
C GLU A 54 15.06 -7.42 14.83
N THR A 55 15.20 -8.31 13.85
CA THR A 55 14.25 -8.43 12.75
C THR A 55 12.91 -8.98 13.23
N ARG A 56 12.93 -9.90 14.20
CA ARG A 56 11.71 -10.47 14.79
C ARG A 56 10.91 -9.41 15.55
N THR A 57 11.58 -8.59 16.35
CA THR A 57 10.95 -7.46 17.06
C THR A 57 10.32 -6.47 16.07
N ARG A 58 11.02 -6.12 14.99
CA ARG A 58 10.47 -5.26 13.93
C ARG A 58 9.22 -5.84 13.28
N GLN A 59 9.24 -7.14 12.94
CA GLN A 59 8.08 -7.82 12.34
C GLN A 59 6.85 -7.82 13.26
N MET A 60 7.06 -7.99 14.56
CA MET A 60 5.98 -7.93 15.55
C MET A 60 5.40 -6.52 15.65
N LEU A 61 6.24 -5.49 15.71
CA LEU A 61 5.81 -4.09 15.73
C LEU A 61 5.02 -3.71 14.47
N GLN A 62 5.52 -4.08 13.29
CA GLN A 62 4.82 -3.85 12.01
C GLN A 62 3.43 -4.49 12.01
N LEU A 63 3.33 -5.71 12.50
CA LEU A 63 2.07 -6.43 12.55
C LEU A 63 1.09 -5.83 13.55
N ASP A 64 1.56 -5.37 14.71
CA ASP A 64 0.74 -4.70 15.71
C ASP A 64 0.13 -3.40 15.16
N ILE A 65 0.97 -2.55 14.53
CA ILE A 65 0.51 -1.32 13.88
C ILE A 65 -0.55 -1.63 12.81
N LEU A 66 -0.33 -2.62 11.95
CA LEU A 66 -1.29 -3.01 10.91
C LEU A 66 -2.62 -3.50 11.48
N LEU A 67 -2.57 -4.36 12.51
CA LEU A 67 -3.77 -4.93 13.11
C LEU A 67 -4.56 -3.90 13.92
N SER A 68 -3.89 -2.90 14.50
CA SER A 68 -4.54 -1.84 15.28
C SER A 68 -5.56 -1.03 14.48
N ALA A 69 -5.30 -0.81 13.18
CA ALA A 69 -6.17 -0.03 12.29
C ALA A 69 -7.06 -0.90 11.37
N ALA A 70 -6.82 -2.20 11.30
CA ALA A 70 -7.41 -3.05 10.27
C ALA A 70 -8.95 -3.12 10.28
N ASN A 71 -9.59 -3.04 11.45
CA ASN A 71 -11.06 -3.01 11.53
C ASN A 71 -11.65 -1.71 10.97
N VAL A 72 -11.02 -0.57 11.26
CA VAL A 72 -11.45 0.74 10.73
C VAL A 72 -11.26 0.78 9.23
N ILE A 73 -10.13 0.28 8.73
CA ILE A 73 -9.86 0.16 7.29
C ILE A 73 -10.89 -0.76 6.60
N SER A 74 -11.22 -1.90 7.23
CA SER A 74 -12.23 -2.83 6.70
C SER A 74 -13.61 -2.17 6.59
N LEU A 75 -14.03 -1.43 7.62
CA LEU A 75 -15.29 -0.70 7.61
C LEU A 75 -15.31 0.39 6.54
N ALA A 76 -14.22 1.15 6.42
CA ALA A 76 -14.08 2.17 5.38
C ALA A 76 -14.16 1.55 3.98
N ASN A 77 -13.56 0.38 3.75
CA ASN A 77 -13.66 -0.33 2.47
C ASN A 77 -15.08 -0.79 2.15
N VAL A 78 -15.83 -1.31 3.13
CA VAL A 78 -17.24 -1.67 2.93
C VAL A 78 -18.06 -0.42 2.59
N PHE A 79 -17.86 0.67 3.32
CA PHE A 79 -18.56 1.92 3.06
C PHE A 79 -18.24 2.48 1.66
N ASN A 80 -16.95 2.52 1.31
CA ASN A 80 -16.49 3.01 0.01
C ASN A 80 -17.06 2.19 -1.15
N VAL A 81 -17.05 0.85 -1.06
CA VAL A 81 -17.56 0.03 -2.15
C VAL A 81 -19.07 0.14 -2.29
N VAL A 82 -19.82 0.26 -1.19
CA VAL A 82 -21.27 0.50 -1.25
C VAL A 82 -21.57 1.85 -1.92
N LEU A 83 -20.82 2.90 -1.59
CA LEU A 83 -21.00 4.22 -2.19
C LEU A 83 -20.70 4.19 -3.70
N VAL A 84 -19.59 3.58 -4.11
CA VAL A 84 -19.22 3.45 -5.53
C VAL A 84 -20.26 2.62 -6.28
N ALA A 85 -20.66 1.47 -5.74
CA ALA A 85 -21.68 0.62 -6.35
C ALA A 85 -23.02 1.37 -6.50
N TRP A 86 -23.45 2.10 -5.47
CA TRP A 86 -24.67 2.91 -5.54
C TRP A 86 -24.59 3.98 -6.64
N LEU A 87 -23.44 4.63 -6.81
CA LEU A 87 -23.26 5.62 -7.88
C LEU A 87 -23.31 4.99 -9.28
N LEU A 88 -22.67 3.84 -9.46
CA LEU A 88 -22.62 3.12 -10.73
C LEU A 88 -23.97 2.47 -11.10
N MET A 89 -24.70 1.95 -10.11
CA MET A 89 -26.00 1.30 -10.33
C MET A 89 -27.10 2.25 -10.80
N ARG A 90 -26.93 3.57 -10.67
CA ARG A 90 -27.94 4.56 -11.10
C ARG A 90 -28.11 4.67 -12.60
N GLU A 91 -27.12 4.23 -13.37
CA GLU A 91 -27.17 4.31 -14.84
C GLU A 91 -27.59 2.97 -15.44
N ASP A 92 -26.97 1.85 -15.03
CA ASP A 92 -27.13 0.59 -15.76
C ASP A 92 -27.61 -0.62 -14.94
N GLY A 93 -27.80 -0.49 -13.62
CA GLY A 93 -28.40 -1.55 -12.78
C GLY A 93 -27.76 -2.94 -12.90
N ASP A 94 -26.49 -3.01 -13.32
CA ASP A 94 -25.89 -4.25 -13.81
C ASP A 94 -25.47 -5.21 -12.68
N LEU A 95 -25.71 -6.51 -12.90
CA LEU A 95 -25.29 -7.62 -12.05
C LEU A 95 -23.76 -7.64 -11.86
N THR A 96 -23.01 -7.11 -12.84
CA THR A 96 -21.54 -6.95 -12.76
C THR A 96 -21.13 -6.05 -11.60
N VAL A 97 -21.77 -4.88 -11.44
CA VAL A 97 -21.49 -3.93 -10.35
C VAL A 97 -21.82 -4.57 -9.00
N PHE A 98 -22.98 -5.23 -8.90
CA PHE A 98 -23.40 -5.91 -7.68
C PHE A 98 -22.40 -7.01 -7.28
N SER A 99 -22.03 -7.88 -8.23
CA SER A 99 -21.15 -9.02 -7.96
C SER A 99 -19.75 -8.55 -7.55
N TRP A 100 -19.20 -7.54 -8.23
CA TRP A 100 -17.93 -6.94 -7.88
C TRP A 100 -17.96 -6.32 -6.47
N ALA A 101 -18.98 -5.51 -6.18
CA ALA A 101 -19.12 -4.86 -4.87
C ALA A 101 -19.31 -5.87 -3.74
N PHE A 102 -20.09 -6.93 -3.99
CA PHE A 102 -20.33 -8.01 -3.05
C PHE A 102 -19.03 -8.74 -2.69
N VAL A 103 -18.17 -9.04 -3.67
CA VAL A 103 -16.87 -9.70 -3.41
C VAL A 103 -15.98 -8.82 -2.52
N ILE A 104 -15.87 -7.52 -2.80
CA ILE A 104 -15.06 -6.60 -1.97
C ILE A 104 -15.62 -6.49 -0.55
N ALA A 105 -16.94 -6.34 -0.41
CA ALA A 105 -17.59 -6.27 0.89
C ALA A 105 -17.33 -7.56 1.70
N LEU A 106 -17.48 -8.72 1.07
CA LEU A 106 -17.25 -10.01 1.69
C LEU A 106 -15.78 -10.18 2.13
N MET A 107 -14.82 -9.82 1.27
CA MET A 107 -13.40 -9.83 1.62
C MET A 107 -13.09 -8.91 2.80
N SER A 108 -13.70 -7.71 2.83
CA SER A 108 -13.51 -6.73 3.91
C SER A 108 -14.08 -7.21 5.24
N ILE A 109 -15.27 -7.82 5.21
CA ILE A 109 -15.91 -8.40 6.40
C ILE A 109 -15.09 -9.57 6.94
N PHE A 110 -14.66 -10.49 6.07
CA PHE A 110 -13.83 -11.61 6.49
C PHE A 110 -12.50 -11.16 7.06
N HIS A 111 -11.87 -10.15 6.47
CA HIS A 111 -10.63 -9.58 7.01
C HIS A 111 -10.83 -8.99 8.41
N GLY A 112 -11.86 -8.14 8.60
CA GLY A 112 -12.19 -7.58 9.90
C GLY A 112 -12.50 -8.66 10.95
N ALA A 113 -13.27 -9.68 10.58
CA ALA A 113 -13.55 -10.82 11.46
C ALA A 113 -12.26 -11.59 11.82
N GLU A 114 -11.38 -11.82 10.85
CA GLU A 114 -10.07 -12.47 11.07
C GLU A 114 -9.25 -11.68 12.09
N VAL A 115 -9.19 -10.36 11.95
CA VAL A 115 -8.45 -9.46 12.86
C VAL A 115 -9.03 -9.51 14.26
N LEU A 116 -10.35 -9.41 14.42
CA LEU A 116 -10.99 -9.50 15.75
C LEU A 116 -10.66 -10.80 16.49
N VAL A 117 -10.68 -11.92 15.78
CA VAL A 117 -10.33 -13.23 16.36
C VAL A 117 -8.84 -13.32 16.70
N LEU A 118 -7.99 -12.71 15.88
CA LEU A 118 -6.53 -12.82 15.99
C LEU A 118 -5.92 -11.85 17.00
N SER A 119 -6.50 -10.66 17.18
CA SER A 119 -6.06 -9.68 18.19
C SER A 119 -6.22 -10.20 19.62
N ALA A 120 -6.98 -11.27 19.83
CA ALA A 120 -7.13 -11.93 21.11
C ALA A 120 -5.96 -12.87 21.50
N LYS A 121 -4.96 -13.09 20.63
CA LYS A 121 -3.90 -14.09 20.87
C LYS A 121 -2.50 -13.49 20.66
N PRO A 122 -1.52 -13.76 21.57
CA PRO A 122 -0.13 -13.38 21.35
C PRO A 122 0.43 -14.03 20.09
N ILE A 123 1.13 -13.25 19.27
CA ILE A 123 1.73 -13.72 18.01
C ILE A 123 3.19 -14.11 18.28
N SER A 124 3.54 -15.36 18.02
CA SER A 124 4.94 -15.79 18.08
C SER A 124 5.76 -15.26 16.89
N PRO A 125 7.07 -15.05 17.02
CA PRO A 125 7.92 -14.53 15.95
C PRO A 125 7.82 -15.32 14.62
N GLU A 126 7.85 -16.66 14.70
CA GLU A 126 7.72 -17.56 13.54
C GLU A 126 6.33 -17.51 12.88
N ARG A 127 5.31 -17.08 13.62
CA ARG A 127 3.97 -16.84 13.07
C ARG A 127 3.87 -15.45 12.45
N ALA A 128 4.66 -14.46 12.91
CA ALA A 128 4.66 -13.11 12.37
C ALA A 128 5.11 -13.09 10.90
N GLN A 129 6.24 -13.72 10.55
CA GLN A 129 6.73 -13.78 9.17
C GLN A 129 5.72 -14.43 8.20
N ARG A 130 5.19 -15.61 8.56
CA ARG A 130 4.16 -16.30 7.75
C ARG A 130 2.91 -15.44 7.58
N LYS A 131 2.56 -14.68 8.61
CA LYS A 131 1.41 -13.78 8.58
C LYS A 131 1.67 -12.55 7.71
N ILE A 132 2.88 -11.99 7.71
CA ILE A 132 3.28 -10.91 6.78
C ILE A 132 3.18 -11.38 5.33
N LEU A 133 3.67 -12.58 5.01
CA LEU A 133 3.53 -13.15 3.65
C LEU A 133 2.06 -13.36 3.27
N ARG A 134 1.23 -13.83 4.21
CA ARG A 134 -0.21 -13.96 4.00
C ARG A 134 -0.89 -12.60 3.80
N ILE A 135 -0.50 -11.58 4.56
CA ILE A 135 -0.97 -10.20 4.40
C ILE A 135 -0.60 -9.71 3.01
N LEU A 136 0.67 -9.82 2.60
CA LEU A 136 1.15 -9.43 1.27
C LEU A 136 0.27 -10.03 0.16
N ARG A 137 0.09 -11.35 0.18
CA ARG A 137 -0.78 -12.04 -0.77
C ARG A 137 -2.21 -11.50 -0.73
N ASN A 138 -2.80 -11.39 0.45
CA ASN A 138 -4.19 -10.99 0.61
C ASN A 138 -4.43 -9.55 0.14
N VAL A 139 -3.52 -8.62 0.44
CA VAL A 139 -3.62 -7.23 -0.02
C VAL A 139 -3.41 -7.13 -1.52
N THR A 140 -2.49 -7.90 -2.12
CA THR A 140 -2.35 -7.95 -3.59
C THR A 140 -3.64 -8.42 -4.25
N ILE A 141 -4.28 -9.48 -3.75
CA ILE A 141 -5.56 -9.97 -4.26
C ILE A 141 -6.64 -8.90 -4.08
N PHE A 142 -6.74 -8.29 -2.91
CA PHE A 142 -7.73 -7.25 -2.63
C PHE A 142 -7.54 -6.02 -3.54
N GLY A 143 -6.29 -5.60 -3.76
CA GLY A 143 -5.92 -4.56 -4.70
C GLY A 143 -6.32 -4.91 -6.13
N ALA A 144 -6.10 -6.15 -6.57
CA ALA A 144 -6.50 -6.60 -7.90
C ALA A 144 -8.03 -6.62 -8.09
N VAL A 145 -8.78 -7.04 -7.07
CA VAL A 145 -10.26 -7.00 -7.10
C VAL A 145 -10.76 -5.56 -7.17
N TRP A 146 -10.21 -4.64 -6.38
CA TRP A 146 -10.50 -3.21 -6.53
C TRP A 146 -10.13 -2.70 -7.93
N GLY A 147 -8.90 -2.98 -8.37
CA GLY A 147 -8.36 -2.53 -9.65
C GLY A 147 -9.16 -3.02 -10.85
N SER A 148 -9.78 -4.20 -10.75
CA SER A 148 -10.64 -4.75 -11.81
C SER A 148 -11.78 -3.80 -12.21
N ALA A 149 -12.23 -2.92 -11.30
CA ALA A 149 -13.19 -1.86 -11.63
C ALA A 149 -12.71 -0.96 -12.77
N GLY A 150 -11.42 -0.66 -12.81
CA GLY A 150 -10.81 0.13 -13.88
C GLY A 150 -10.83 -0.57 -15.23
N PHE A 151 -10.92 -1.90 -15.25
CA PHE A 151 -11.08 -2.67 -16.48
C PHE A 151 -12.55 -2.84 -16.86
N LEU A 152 -13.41 -3.07 -15.87
CA LEU A 152 -14.84 -3.38 -16.05
C LEU A 152 -15.71 -2.16 -16.36
N PHE A 153 -15.36 -0.99 -15.82
CA PHE A 153 -16.28 0.16 -15.78
C PHE A 153 -15.69 1.45 -16.38
N ILE A 154 -14.44 1.39 -16.89
CA ILE A 154 -13.86 2.50 -17.65
C ILE A 154 -14.03 2.21 -19.14
N ASP A 155 -14.91 2.98 -19.78
CA ASP A 155 -15.19 2.90 -21.21
C ASP A 155 -14.86 4.21 -21.94
N ASP A 156 -14.95 5.34 -21.25
CA ASP A 156 -14.58 6.68 -21.74
C ASP A 156 -14.22 7.55 -20.54
N ILE A 157 -13.03 8.17 -20.52
CA ILE A 157 -12.57 9.06 -19.46
C ILE A 157 -13.50 10.26 -19.20
N ALA A 158 -14.30 10.69 -20.18
CA ALA A 158 -15.27 11.77 -20.01
C ALA A 158 -16.58 11.30 -19.34
N SER A 159 -16.83 9.99 -19.28
CA SER A 159 -18.03 9.45 -18.66
C SER A 159 -18.01 9.63 -17.14
N ARG A 160 -19.19 9.91 -16.58
CA ARG A 160 -19.39 10.05 -15.13
C ARG A 160 -18.93 8.80 -14.38
N ASN A 161 -19.20 7.61 -14.91
CA ASN A 161 -18.81 6.34 -14.29
C ASN A 161 -17.28 6.17 -14.25
N SER A 162 -16.58 6.51 -15.34
CA SER A 162 -15.12 6.43 -15.36
C SER A 162 -14.47 7.40 -14.37
N LEU A 163 -15.01 8.61 -14.21
CA LEU A 163 -14.54 9.56 -13.19
C LEU A 163 -14.74 9.04 -11.76
N VAL A 164 -15.92 8.47 -11.46
CA VAL A 164 -16.21 7.86 -10.15
C VAL A 164 -15.23 6.71 -9.87
N VAL A 165 -15.01 5.84 -10.85
CA VAL A 165 -14.10 4.69 -10.74
C VAL A 165 -12.66 5.16 -10.55
N LEU A 166 -12.16 6.07 -11.38
CA LEU A 166 -10.80 6.59 -11.26
C LEU A 166 -10.57 7.27 -9.91
N LEU A 167 -11.51 8.08 -9.44
CA LEU A 167 -11.42 8.72 -8.12
C LEU A 167 -11.40 7.67 -7.00
N ALA A 168 -12.26 6.66 -7.07
CA ALA A 168 -12.30 5.58 -6.10
C ALA A 168 -11.00 4.77 -6.09
N LEU A 169 -10.43 4.45 -7.26
CA LEU A 169 -9.18 3.72 -7.39
C LEU A 169 -8.00 4.53 -6.83
N ILE A 170 -7.91 5.83 -7.16
CA ILE A 170 -6.86 6.72 -6.64
C ILE A 170 -6.96 6.84 -5.12
N GLY A 171 -8.16 7.12 -4.60
CA GLY A 171 -8.39 7.26 -3.16
C GLY A 171 -8.08 5.97 -2.39
N THR A 172 -8.51 4.83 -2.94
CA THR A 172 -8.25 3.51 -2.34
C THR A 172 -6.76 3.15 -2.42
N ALA A 173 -6.08 3.44 -3.54
CA ALA A 173 -4.65 3.24 -3.69
C ALA A 173 -3.86 4.05 -2.67
N ALA A 174 -4.18 5.34 -2.52
CA ALA A 174 -3.53 6.22 -1.55
C ALA A 174 -3.79 5.79 -0.10
N GLY A 175 -5.04 5.49 0.25
CA GLY A 175 -5.42 5.03 1.59
C GLY A 175 -4.78 3.69 1.95
N GLY A 176 -4.73 2.75 1.00
CA GLY A 176 -4.04 1.46 1.17
C GLY A 176 -2.54 1.64 1.32
N ALA A 177 -1.90 2.45 0.47
CA ALA A 177 -0.48 2.73 0.55
C ALA A 177 -0.08 3.29 1.91
N ALA A 178 -0.84 4.27 2.42
CA ALA A 178 -0.63 4.86 3.73
C ALA A 178 -0.82 3.84 4.87
N SER A 179 -1.90 3.04 4.80
CA SER A 179 -2.20 2.01 5.81
C SER A 179 -1.11 0.93 5.89
N MET A 180 -0.47 0.63 4.76
CA MET A 180 0.58 -0.37 4.64
C MET A 180 1.98 0.21 4.62
N ALA A 181 2.16 1.49 4.99
CA ALA A 181 3.46 2.14 4.93
C ALA A 181 4.51 1.43 5.81
N VAL A 182 4.10 0.77 6.90
CA VAL A 182 5.00 -0.04 7.74
C VAL A 182 5.52 -1.32 7.07
N LEU A 183 4.90 -1.73 5.95
CA LEU A 183 5.35 -2.81 5.06
C LEU A 183 5.38 -2.28 3.61
N PRO A 184 6.46 -1.59 3.18
CA PRO A 184 6.53 -0.98 1.84
C PRO A 184 6.26 -1.94 0.68
N GLN A 185 6.58 -3.23 0.86
CA GLN A 185 6.24 -4.30 -0.08
C GLN A 185 4.74 -4.45 -0.29
N ALA A 186 4.00 -4.50 0.82
CA ALA A 186 2.56 -4.65 0.80
C ALA A 186 1.91 -3.42 0.17
N SER A 187 2.41 -2.21 0.51
CA SER A 187 2.00 -0.97 -0.12
C SER A 187 2.22 -0.99 -1.64
N LEU A 188 3.44 -1.28 -2.10
CA LEU A 188 3.76 -1.30 -3.53
C LEU A 188 2.96 -2.37 -4.28
N ALA A 189 2.88 -3.59 -3.72
CA ALA A 189 2.13 -4.68 -4.34
C ALA A 189 0.64 -4.35 -4.45
N PHE A 190 0.06 -3.70 -3.44
CA PHE A 190 -1.33 -3.24 -3.47
C PHE A 190 -1.55 -2.15 -4.51
N VAL A 191 -0.70 -1.12 -4.52
CA VAL A 191 -0.79 0.02 -5.44
C VAL A 191 -0.59 -0.41 -6.89
N ALA A 192 0.32 -1.36 -7.15
CA ALA A 192 0.48 -1.96 -8.47
C ALA A 192 -0.74 -2.80 -8.87
N ALA A 193 -1.28 -3.61 -7.95
CA ALA A 193 -2.44 -4.45 -8.22
C ALA A 193 -3.73 -3.65 -8.47
N ILE A 194 -3.92 -2.52 -7.78
CA ILE A 194 -5.08 -1.64 -7.98
C ILE A 194 -4.94 -0.76 -9.22
N GLY A 195 -3.74 -0.25 -9.51
CA GLY A 195 -3.49 0.60 -10.67
C GLY A 195 -3.33 -0.17 -11.99
N GLY A 196 -2.83 -1.41 -11.93
CA GLY A 196 -2.46 -2.21 -13.09
C GLY A 196 -3.60 -2.46 -14.10
N PRO A 197 -4.79 -2.94 -13.67
CA PRO A 197 -5.88 -3.19 -14.60
C PRO A 197 -6.40 -1.92 -15.29
N ALA A 198 -6.52 -0.81 -14.55
CA ALA A 198 -6.90 0.49 -15.12
C ALA A 198 -5.86 0.98 -16.12
N PHE A 199 -4.57 0.90 -15.76
CA PHE A 199 -3.47 1.23 -16.67
C PHE A 199 -3.55 0.41 -17.97
N PHE A 200 -3.76 -0.89 -17.87
CA PHE A 200 -3.88 -1.76 -19.03
C PHE A 200 -5.10 -1.39 -19.90
N ARG A 201 -6.27 -1.16 -19.28
CA ARG A 201 -7.49 -0.73 -19.99
C ARG A 201 -7.26 0.58 -20.75
N LEU A 202 -6.70 1.58 -20.10
CA LEU A 202 -6.39 2.88 -20.70
C LEU A 202 -5.42 2.77 -21.88
N LEU A 203 -4.39 1.92 -21.79
CA LEU A 203 -3.48 1.69 -22.92
C LEU A 203 -4.19 1.04 -24.12
N THR A 204 -5.14 0.12 -23.88
CA THR A 204 -5.86 -0.56 -24.96
C THR A 204 -6.87 0.33 -25.70
N MET A 205 -7.24 1.48 -25.14
CA MET A 205 -8.14 2.44 -25.78
C MET A 205 -7.46 3.24 -26.91
N GLY A 206 -6.13 3.35 -26.89
CA GLY A 206 -5.33 3.72 -28.05
C GLY A 206 -5.32 5.19 -28.46
N ASP A 207 -5.94 6.10 -27.70
CA ASP A 207 -5.84 7.54 -27.93
C ASP A 207 -4.87 8.25 -26.96
N GLY A 208 -4.55 9.51 -27.31
CA GLY A 208 -3.58 10.30 -26.56
C GLY A 208 -4.04 10.71 -25.16
N GLU A 209 -5.35 10.88 -24.94
CA GLU A 209 -5.89 11.30 -23.65
C GLU A 209 -5.82 10.14 -22.64
N HIS A 210 -6.20 8.94 -23.05
CA HIS A 210 -6.08 7.74 -22.22
C HIS A 210 -4.62 7.38 -21.94
N ALA A 211 -3.72 7.55 -22.92
CA ALA A 211 -2.28 7.37 -22.71
C ALA A 211 -1.70 8.32 -21.64
N VAL A 212 -2.16 9.57 -21.61
CA VAL A 212 -1.79 10.55 -20.58
C VAL A 212 -2.26 10.10 -19.20
N VAL A 213 -3.51 9.65 -19.07
CA VAL A 213 -4.05 9.15 -17.79
C VAL A 213 -3.31 7.89 -17.34
N ALA A 214 -2.96 6.99 -18.28
CA ALA A 214 -2.15 5.81 -17.98
C ALA A 214 -0.75 6.20 -17.45
N ALA A 215 -0.09 7.18 -18.06
CA ALA A 215 1.19 7.70 -17.58
C ALA A 215 1.07 8.33 -16.17
N TYR A 216 -0.03 9.04 -15.90
CA TYR A 216 -0.33 9.58 -14.58
C TYR A 216 -0.50 8.48 -13.53
N GLN A 217 -1.16 7.37 -13.89
CA GLN A 217 -1.31 6.21 -13.00
C GLN A 217 0.04 5.61 -12.62
N VAL A 218 0.98 5.49 -13.57
CA VAL A 218 2.35 5.03 -13.30
C VAL A 218 3.07 5.99 -12.35
N SER A 219 2.97 7.30 -12.60
CA SER A 219 3.52 8.33 -11.71
C SER A 219 2.99 8.18 -10.27
N LEU A 220 1.68 7.97 -10.12
CA LEU A 220 1.03 7.77 -8.83
C LEU A 220 1.57 6.53 -8.10
N ILE A 221 1.79 5.42 -8.82
CA ILE A 221 2.39 4.20 -8.25
C ILE A 221 3.77 4.51 -7.66
N PHE A 222 4.63 5.22 -8.40
CA PHE A 222 5.96 5.61 -7.94
C PHE A 222 5.92 6.55 -6.74
N VAL A 223 5.06 7.58 -6.79
CA VAL A 223 4.93 8.55 -5.69
C VAL A 223 4.44 7.88 -4.42
N LEU A 224 3.38 7.07 -4.49
CA LEU A 224 2.85 6.36 -3.32
C LEU A 224 3.86 5.35 -2.77
N GLY A 225 4.62 4.68 -3.63
CA GLY A 225 5.72 3.82 -3.22
C GLY A 225 6.81 4.58 -2.47
N ALA A 226 7.28 5.70 -3.01
CA ALA A 226 8.30 6.54 -2.38
C ALA A 226 7.83 7.12 -1.03
N VAL A 227 6.58 7.60 -0.96
CA VAL A 227 6.00 8.11 0.29
C VAL A 227 5.90 7.00 1.34
N SER A 228 5.45 5.80 0.95
CA SER A 228 5.35 4.65 1.86
C SER A 228 6.73 4.28 2.43
N HIS A 229 7.77 4.30 1.59
CA HIS A 229 9.14 4.10 2.03
C HIS A 229 9.63 5.18 3.01
N GLY A 230 9.36 6.46 2.74
CA GLY A 230 9.74 7.53 3.66
C GLY A 230 9.05 7.44 5.02
N VAL A 231 7.78 7.02 5.04
CA VAL A 231 7.03 6.78 6.28
C VAL A 231 7.61 5.58 7.04
N TYR A 232 7.91 4.47 6.34
CA TYR A 232 8.57 3.30 6.94
C TYR A 232 9.85 3.67 7.68
N ASP A 233 10.74 4.39 7.01
CA ASP A 233 12.02 4.82 7.57
C ASP A 233 11.82 5.76 8.77
N THR A 234 10.78 6.59 8.75
CA THR A 234 10.50 7.50 9.85
C THR A 234 9.92 6.78 11.06
N VAL A 235 8.98 5.86 10.86
CA VAL A 235 8.24 5.21 11.96
C VAL A 235 9.05 4.07 12.55
N ILE A 236 9.50 3.12 11.73
CA ILE A 236 10.15 1.90 12.23
C ILE A 236 11.57 2.19 12.70
N ARG A 237 12.34 2.94 11.92
CA ARG A 237 13.75 3.21 12.25
C ARG A 237 13.90 4.09 13.50
N ARG A 238 12.98 5.04 13.71
CA ARG A 238 13.00 5.88 14.92
C ARG A 238 12.48 5.14 16.14
N ALA A 239 11.47 4.27 16.01
CA ALA A 239 11.00 3.43 17.10
C ALA A 239 12.12 2.51 17.62
N THR A 240 12.85 1.83 16.72
CA THR A 240 13.95 0.93 17.11
C THR A 240 15.14 1.67 17.73
N VAL A 241 15.47 2.86 17.22
CA VAL A 241 16.57 3.68 17.79
C VAL A 241 16.19 4.27 19.15
N GLY A 242 14.93 4.68 19.33
CA GLY A 242 14.41 5.16 20.60
C GLY A 242 14.44 4.08 21.68
N GLU A 243 14.01 2.86 21.36
CA GLU A 243 14.08 1.72 22.26
C GLU A 243 15.52 1.34 22.60
N ALA A 244 16.43 1.34 21.64
CA ALA A 244 17.86 1.08 21.88
C ALA A 244 18.49 2.16 22.78
N ALA A 245 18.17 3.43 22.56
CA ALA A 245 18.64 4.53 23.41
C ALA A 245 18.09 4.44 24.84
N ALA A 246 16.81 4.06 25.00
CA ALA A 246 16.20 3.83 26.30
C ALA A 246 16.82 2.63 27.04
N ALA A 247 17.15 1.56 26.33
CA ALA A 247 17.82 0.38 26.90
C ALA A 247 19.26 0.69 27.39
N VAL A 248 19.99 1.56 26.68
CA VAL A 248 21.32 2.03 27.09
C VAL A 248 21.26 2.97 28.30
N GLN A 249 20.18 3.75 28.43
CA GLN A 249 19.98 4.68 29.54
C GLN A 249 19.31 4.03 30.77
N ALA A 250 18.75 2.83 30.63
CA ALA A 250 18.19 2.10 31.76
C ALA A 250 19.31 1.85 32.79
N PRO A 251 19.19 2.35 34.04
CA PRO A 251 20.23 2.21 35.02
C PRO A 251 20.50 0.72 35.21
N THR A 252 21.74 0.30 34.95
CA THR A 252 22.22 -1.04 35.28
C THR A 252 22.03 -1.22 36.78
N ALA A 253 20.93 -1.88 37.14
CA ALA A 253 20.63 -2.17 38.53
C ALA A 253 21.88 -2.85 39.12
N PRO A 254 22.37 -2.40 40.29
CA PRO A 254 23.58 -2.96 40.87
C PRO A 254 23.39 -4.46 41.01
N ARG A 255 24.19 -5.21 40.27
CA ARG A 255 24.25 -6.67 40.32
C ARG A 255 24.58 -7.01 41.76
N LYS A 256 23.57 -7.32 42.58
CA LYS A 256 23.75 -7.72 43.98
C LYS A 256 24.83 -8.78 43.98
N ALA A 257 25.96 -8.46 44.59
CA ALA A 257 27.09 -9.36 44.73
C ALA A 257 26.62 -10.60 45.50
N ALA A 258 26.27 -11.64 44.76
CA ALA A 258 26.11 -12.98 45.30
C ALA A 258 27.52 -13.49 45.60
N GLY A 259 28.03 -13.19 46.80
CA GLY A 259 29.42 -13.54 47.12
C GLY A 259 29.93 -13.10 48.48
N ALA A 260 29.11 -13.15 49.52
CA ALA A 260 29.51 -13.16 50.94
C ALA A 260 28.21 -13.50 51.71
N THR A 261 28.06 -14.47 52.61
CA THR A 261 29.00 -15.19 53.46
C THR A 261 28.16 -16.32 54.08
N ARG A 262 28.62 -17.58 54.06
CA ARG A 262 28.31 -18.60 55.08
C ARG A 262 29.54 -19.51 55.12
N ALA A 263 30.47 -19.20 56.03
CA ALA A 263 30.55 -19.67 57.42
C ALA A 263 31.30 -21.00 57.45
#